data_AF-A0A352MDW0-F1
#
_entry.id   AF-A0A352MDW0-F1
#
_cell.length_a   1.000
_cell.length_b   1.000
_cell.length_c   1.000
_cell.angle_alpha   90.00
_cell.angle_beta   90.00
_cell.angle_gamma   90.00
#
_symmetry.space_group_name_H-M   'P 1'
#
loop_
_entity.id
_entity.type
_entity.pdbx_description
1 polymer ?
#
loop_
_entity_poly.entity_id
_entity_poly.type
_entity_poly.pdbx_seq_one_letter_code
_entity_poly.pdbx_strand_id
1 'polypeptide(L)'
;MKPGTSTLFLAAFAFLTASLLNAQPSLIHLSLQSTTVSAVTAPVTVTWCSDNTGDKQFVRYGSTPDRGKKMKAIKNEFNGKSLYHADFKKLKPGTRYFYKCGSDDAGWSSTYSFNTEPGNGTFRVGIIGDTQNNNQNEEFQKTRNIVNLVQTYSPHFTLHMGDIVNDGSQKESWINFLSVSQELNATSPLMPVLGNHDIQNSKGDDFQKPFQDYHSLFNLPGDEINYSFTYMNARFIGIFSGCAQAAEATDQVKYKPGSPEYVWLDKELSKAENERDVKWIIVWMHYPVSSFGWSNIA
;
A
#
# COMPACT_ATOMS: atom_id res chain seq x y z
N MET A 1 63.81 49.97 2.38
CA MET A 1 63.16 49.17 1.32
C MET A 1 63.56 47.72 1.44
N LYS A 2 62.64 46.86 1.88
CA LYS A 2 62.50 45.43 1.59
C LYS A 2 61.14 45.03 2.20
N PRO A 3 60.10 44.72 1.42
CA PRO A 3 58.84 44.26 1.98
C PRO A 3 58.94 42.76 2.29
N GLY A 4 58.64 42.38 3.53
CA GLY A 4 58.50 40.98 3.94
C GLY A 4 57.15 40.45 3.47
N THR A 5 57.18 39.42 2.62
CA THR A 5 56.01 38.70 2.15
C THR A 5 55.40 37.83 3.26
N SER A 6 54.08 37.91 3.34
CA SER A 6 53.18 37.23 4.28
C SER A 6 53.08 35.72 4.02
N THR A 7 52.86 34.93 5.07
CA THR A 7 52.18 33.62 4.93
C THR A 7 51.26 33.40 6.14
N LEU A 8 50.01 33.84 6.03
CA LEU A 8 48.92 33.35 6.90
C LEU A 8 48.59 31.91 6.47
N PHE A 9 48.79 30.94 7.37
CA PHE A 9 48.22 29.61 7.21
C PHE A 9 46.74 29.67 7.61
N LEU A 10 45.85 29.71 6.61
CA LEU A 10 44.43 29.42 6.81
C LEU A 10 44.26 27.89 6.79
N ALA A 11 44.14 27.28 7.97
CA ALA A 11 43.75 25.87 8.06
C ALA A 11 42.24 25.75 7.80
N ALA A 12 41.87 25.46 6.56
CA ALA A 12 40.50 25.11 6.20
C ALA A 12 40.20 23.69 6.70
N PHE A 13 39.48 23.57 7.81
CA PHE A 13 38.84 22.31 8.21
C PHE A 13 37.65 22.04 7.27
N ALA A 14 37.92 21.32 6.17
CA ALA A 14 36.88 20.70 5.39
C ALA A 14 36.34 19.48 6.17
N PHE A 15 35.21 19.64 6.85
CA PHE A 15 34.41 18.49 7.27
C PHE A 15 33.83 17.84 6.01
N LEU A 16 34.57 16.90 5.43
CA LEU A 16 34.05 16.00 4.41
C LEU A 16 33.20 14.95 5.15
N THR A 17 31.92 15.25 5.39
CA THR A 17 30.97 14.17 5.68
C THR A 17 30.79 13.41 4.37
N ALA A 18 31.54 12.31 4.21
CA ALA A 18 31.23 11.31 3.22
C ALA A 18 29.87 10.72 3.58
N SER A 19 28.79 11.33 3.12
CA SER A 19 27.52 10.63 3.01
C SER A 19 27.77 9.54 1.99
N LEU A 20 28.03 8.33 2.47
CA LEU A 20 27.85 7.14 1.65
C LEU A 20 26.48 7.30 0.98
N LEU A 21 26.47 7.37 -0.36
CA LEU A 21 25.27 7.34 -1.19
C LEU A 21 24.65 5.95 -1.06
N ASN A 22 24.20 5.62 0.14
CA ASN A 22 23.39 4.45 0.38
C ASN A 22 22.04 4.71 -0.30
N ALA A 23 21.63 3.79 -1.17
CA ALA A 23 20.32 3.84 -1.79
C ALA A 23 19.26 3.91 -0.68
N GLN A 24 18.51 5.02 -0.65
CA GLN A 24 17.50 5.21 0.37
C GLN A 24 16.37 4.19 0.18
N PRO A 25 15.75 3.72 1.28
CA PRO A 25 14.55 2.90 1.19
C PRO A 25 13.53 3.49 0.22
N SER A 26 12.96 2.62 -0.61
CA SER A 26 12.06 2.98 -1.71
C SER A 26 10.82 2.09 -1.71
N LEU A 27 9.87 2.34 -2.62
CA LEU A 27 8.58 1.64 -2.71
C LEU A 27 7.82 1.65 -1.38
N ILE A 28 7.97 2.75 -0.62
CA ILE A 28 7.41 2.86 0.73
C ILE A 28 5.89 2.99 0.64
N HIS A 29 5.16 2.07 1.24
CA HIS A 29 3.71 2.12 1.27
C HIS A 29 3.17 1.57 2.59
N LEU A 30 2.00 2.06 2.97
CA LEU A 30 1.28 1.68 4.18
C LEU A 30 0.08 0.79 3.83
N SER A 31 -0.32 -0.06 4.76
CA SER A 31 -1.59 -0.79 4.71
C SER A 31 -2.26 -0.79 6.08
N LEU A 32 -3.60 -0.88 6.10
CA LEU A 32 -4.38 -1.08 7.32
C LEU A 32 -4.52 -2.57 7.60
N GLN A 33 -4.39 -2.95 8.87
CA GLN A 33 -4.72 -4.28 9.34
C GLN A 33 -6.16 -4.32 9.86
N SER A 34 -6.74 -5.52 9.91
CA SER A 34 -8.08 -5.68 10.47
C SER A 34 -8.05 -5.56 11.99
N THR A 35 -9.10 -4.94 12.53
CA THR A 35 -9.40 -4.92 13.94
C THR A 35 -10.82 -5.39 14.19
N THR A 36 -11.02 -5.96 15.38
CA THR A 36 -12.36 -6.00 15.97
C THR A 36 -12.79 -4.58 16.29
N VAL A 37 -14.09 -4.26 16.25
CA VAL A 37 -14.57 -2.90 16.59
C VAL A 37 -14.26 -2.50 18.03
N SER A 38 -13.96 -3.47 18.90
CA SER A 38 -13.45 -3.23 20.25
C SER A 38 -12.00 -2.75 20.32
N ALA A 39 -11.20 -2.88 19.25
CA ALA A 39 -9.86 -2.34 19.21
C ALA A 39 -9.92 -0.84 18.87
N VAL A 40 -9.23 -0.04 19.66
CA VAL A 40 -9.32 1.42 19.63
C VAL A 40 -8.79 2.04 18.31
N THR A 41 -7.88 1.37 17.61
CA THR A 41 -7.31 1.85 16.33
C THR A 41 -6.70 0.68 15.56
N ALA A 42 -6.97 0.59 14.26
CA ALA A 42 -6.34 -0.38 13.35
C ALA A 42 -4.79 -0.30 13.40
N PRO A 43 -4.06 -1.44 13.54
CA PRO A 43 -2.64 -1.45 13.27
C PRO A 43 -2.39 -1.01 11.82
N VAL A 44 -1.26 -0.34 11.62
CA VAL A 44 -0.82 0.08 10.28
C VAL A 44 0.50 -0.62 10.01
N THR A 45 0.64 -1.25 8.86
CA THR A 45 1.90 -1.86 8.44
C THR A 45 2.58 -0.94 7.45
N VAL A 46 3.90 -0.74 7.59
CA VAL A 46 4.73 -0.12 6.56
C VAL A 46 5.52 -1.20 5.85
N THR A 47 5.57 -1.11 4.53
CA THR A 47 6.39 -1.95 3.66
C THR A 47 7.33 -1.07 2.83
N TRP A 48 8.56 -1.51 2.63
CA TRP A 48 9.57 -0.80 1.83
C TRP A 48 10.57 -1.77 1.20
N CYS A 49 11.21 -1.33 0.11
CA CYS A 49 12.35 -1.98 -0.51
C CYS A 49 13.66 -1.36 0.00
N SER A 50 14.70 -2.19 0.14
CA SER A 50 16.07 -1.73 0.37
C SER A 50 17.03 -2.58 -0.44
N ASP A 51 17.82 -1.93 -1.31
CA ASP A 51 18.82 -2.61 -2.14
C ASP A 51 20.08 -3.01 -1.34
N ASN A 52 20.31 -2.39 -0.17
CA ASN A 52 21.38 -2.78 0.73
C ASN A 52 20.86 -3.82 1.76
N THR A 53 21.42 -5.03 1.67
CA THR A 53 20.96 -6.25 2.33
C THR A 53 21.73 -6.59 3.61
N GLY A 54 22.49 -5.65 4.19
CA GLY A 54 23.20 -5.78 5.47
C GLY A 54 22.28 -6.04 6.68
N ASP A 55 21.71 -7.23 6.70
CA ASP A 55 20.99 -8.06 7.66
C ASP A 55 20.06 -7.53 8.76
N LYS A 56 19.89 -6.23 9.01
CA LYS A 56 18.80 -5.76 9.89
C LYS A 56 18.23 -4.42 9.44
N GLN A 57 16.98 -4.45 9.01
CA GLN A 57 16.17 -3.26 8.71
C GLN A 57 15.22 -2.97 9.87
N PHE A 58 14.87 -1.69 10.03
CA PHE A 58 14.08 -1.22 11.14
C PHE A 58 13.07 -0.15 10.70
N VAL A 59 12.05 0.03 11.52
CA VAL A 59 11.23 1.23 11.51
C VAL A 59 11.38 1.98 12.83
N ARG A 60 11.44 3.31 12.77
CA ARG A 60 11.35 4.20 13.93
C ARG A 60 10.08 5.03 13.82
N TYR A 61 9.24 5.07 14.86
CA TYR A 61 7.99 5.84 14.82
C TYR A 61 7.55 6.41 16.17
N GLY A 62 6.83 7.53 16.13
CA GLY A 62 6.29 8.22 17.31
C GLY A 62 5.87 9.65 16.98
N SER A 63 5.65 10.48 18.01
CA SER A 63 5.45 11.94 17.82
C SER A 63 6.71 12.62 17.25
N THR A 64 7.88 12.03 17.49
CA THR A 64 9.15 12.33 16.82
C THR A 64 9.83 11.01 16.50
N PRO A 65 10.18 10.69 15.25
CA PRO A 65 10.63 9.34 14.88
C PRO A 65 11.97 8.98 15.52
N ASP A 66 12.91 9.91 15.61
CA ASP A 66 14.26 9.63 16.16
C ASP A 66 14.31 9.32 17.65
N ARG A 67 13.30 9.76 18.41
CA ARG A 67 13.12 9.42 19.83
C ARG A 67 11.98 8.41 20.04
N GLY A 68 11.44 7.89 18.94
CA GLY A 68 10.30 7.01 18.91
C GLY A 68 10.65 5.55 19.21
N LYS A 69 9.64 4.68 19.10
CA LYS A 69 9.83 3.22 19.18
C LYS A 69 10.63 2.76 17.97
N LYS A 70 11.65 1.93 18.19
CA LYS A 70 12.40 1.22 17.15
C LYS A 70 11.91 -0.23 17.09
N MET A 71 11.54 -0.72 15.91
CA MET A 71 11.13 -2.11 15.71
C MET A 71 11.90 -2.73 14.55
N LYS A 72 12.25 -4.00 14.70
CA LYS A 72 12.91 -4.78 13.65
C LYS A 72 11.89 -5.14 12.57
N ALA A 73 12.28 -4.99 11.32
CA ALA A 73 11.48 -5.40 10.18
C ALA A 73 11.59 -6.90 9.91
N ILE A 74 10.55 -7.46 9.31
CA ILE A 74 10.55 -8.79 8.71
C ILE A 74 10.96 -8.65 7.25
N LYS A 75 11.79 -9.56 6.75
CA LYS A 75 12.29 -9.54 5.36
C LYS A 75 11.48 -10.51 4.50
N ASN A 76 11.04 -10.02 3.35
CA ASN A 76 10.47 -10.76 2.23
C ASN A 76 11.33 -10.51 0.98
N GLU A 77 11.01 -11.20 -0.11
CA GLU A 77 11.63 -11.00 -1.41
C GLU A 77 10.56 -10.82 -2.50
N PHE A 78 10.84 -9.93 -3.45
CA PHE A 78 10.04 -9.74 -4.65
C PHE A 78 10.92 -9.30 -5.80
N ASN A 79 10.85 -10.00 -6.94
CA ASN A 79 11.64 -9.69 -8.12
C ASN A 79 13.16 -9.58 -7.84
N GLY A 80 13.70 -10.43 -6.97
CA GLY A 80 15.10 -10.37 -6.52
C GLY A 80 15.44 -9.17 -5.63
N LYS A 81 14.46 -8.34 -5.25
CA LYS A 81 14.59 -7.20 -4.33
C LYS A 81 14.20 -7.61 -2.92
N SER A 82 14.90 -7.06 -1.93
CA SER A 82 14.57 -7.27 -0.52
C SER A 82 13.50 -6.29 -0.07
N LEU A 83 12.31 -6.81 0.19
CA LEU A 83 11.21 -6.07 0.83
C LEU A 83 11.27 -6.29 2.33
N TYR A 84 10.85 -5.26 3.06
CA TYR A 84 10.82 -5.26 4.51
C TYR A 84 9.49 -4.70 4.96
N HIS A 85 8.90 -5.28 6.00
CA HIS A 85 7.69 -4.75 6.60
C HIS A 85 7.75 -4.73 8.13
N ALA A 86 6.99 -3.82 8.73
CA ALA A 86 6.85 -3.71 10.18
C ALA A 86 5.50 -3.08 10.58
N ASP A 87 4.90 -3.61 11.65
CA ASP A 87 3.60 -3.16 12.14
C ASP A 87 3.68 -2.07 13.21
N PHE A 88 3.07 -0.93 12.96
CA PHE A 88 2.76 0.06 13.98
C PHE A 88 1.62 -0.42 14.89
N LYS A 89 1.95 -0.85 16.11
CA LYS A 89 0.99 -1.39 17.10
C LYS A 89 0.72 -0.42 18.25
N LYS A 90 -0.43 -0.59 18.91
CA LYS A 90 -0.87 0.21 20.08
C LYS A 90 -0.89 1.71 19.75
N LEU A 91 -1.48 2.04 18.60
CA LEU A 91 -1.66 3.40 18.12
C LEU A 91 -2.79 4.08 18.89
N LYS A 92 -2.66 5.39 19.12
CA LYS A 92 -3.71 6.21 19.70
C LYS A 92 -4.63 6.73 18.59
N PRO A 93 -5.95 6.83 18.81
CA PRO A 93 -6.87 7.46 17.86
C PRO A 93 -6.51 8.93 17.60
N GLY A 94 -6.89 9.45 16.43
CA GLY A 94 -6.79 10.86 16.06
C GLY A 94 -5.39 11.44 16.21
N THR A 95 -4.37 10.61 16.04
CA THR A 95 -2.99 10.95 16.33
C THR A 95 -2.17 10.86 15.06
N ARG A 96 -1.44 11.93 14.76
CA ARG A 96 -0.42 11.93 13.72
C ARG A 96 0.84 11.25 14.23
N TYR A 97 1.27 10.19 13.53
CA TYR A 97 2.52 9.50 13.80
C TYR A 97 3.53 9.82 12.70
N PHE A 98 4.75 10.14 13.10
CA PHE A 98 5.89 10.29 12.19
C PHE A 98 6.71 9.02 12.20
N TYR A 99 7.24 8.62 11.05
CA TYR A 99 8.07 7.44 10.94
C TYR A 99 9.18 7.58 9.88
N LYS A 100 10.20 6.74 10.01
CA LYS A 100 11.17 6.45 8.95
C LYS A 100 11.59 4.99 9.01
N CYS A 101 11.91 4.42 7.86
CA CYS A 101 12.37 3.03 7.74
C CYS A 101 13.80 3.00 7.21
N GLY A 102 14.52 1.91 7.46
CA GLY A 102 15.92 1.77 7.07
C GLY A 102 16.81 1.18 8.14
N SER A 103 18.12 1.40 8.00
CA SER A 103 19.11 1.06 9.02
C SER A 103 20.29 2.04 8.96
N ASP A 104 21.12 2.03 10.01
CA ASP A 104 22.30 2.89 10.05
C ASP A 104 23.32 2.48 8.95
N ASP A 105 23.33 1.19 8.56
CA ASP A 105 24.22 0.64 7.53
C ASP A 105 23.66 0.81 6.10
N ALA A 106 22.33 0.72 5.94
CA ALA A 106 21.65 0.78 4.65
C ALA A 106 21.12 2.17 4.28
N GLY A 107 21.13 3.12 5.21
CA GLY A 107 20.46 4.41 5.05
C GLY A 107 19.02 4.41 5.58
N TRP A 108 18.55 5.59 5.95
CA TRP A 108 17.20 5.83 6.48
C TRP A 108 16.40 6.70 5.52
N SER A 109 15.17 6.28 5.22
CA SER A 109 14.22 7.06 4.44
C SER A 109 14.05 8.48 4.98
N SER A 110 13.51 9.35 4.12
CA SER A 110 12.84 10.56 4.57
C SER A 110 11.84 10.27 5.70
N THR A 111 11.56 11.28 6.52
CA THR A 111 10.50 11.15 7.54
C THR A 111 9.14 11.35 6.87
N TYR A 112 8.28 10.36 7.01
CA TYR A 112 6.89 10.40 6.59
C TYR A 112 5.97 10.52 7.81
N SER A 113 4.69 10.74 7.57
CA SER A 113 3.68 10.71 8.63
C SER A 113 2.33 10.26 8.10
N PHE A 114 1.56 9.57 8.95
CA PHE A 114 0.19 9.21 8.69
C PHE A 114 -0.69 9.56 9.90
N ASN A 115 -2.01 9.66 9.67
CA ASN A 115 -2.99 9.88 10.72
C ASN A 115 -3.71 8.58 11.05
N THR A 116 -3.85 8.29 12.32
CA THR A 116 -4.66 7.16 12.80
C THR A 116 -6.14 7.48 12.74
N GLU A 117 -6.94 6.43 12.86
CA GLU A 117 -8.39 6.50 13.01
C GLU A 117 -8.81 7.58 14.02
N PRO A 118 -9.64 8.57 13.64
CA PRO A 118 -9.97 9.72 14.49
C PRO A 118 -10.65 9.39 15.83
N GLY A 119 -11.34 8.25 15.94
CA GLY A 119 -12.16 7.87 17.09
C GLY A 119 -13.49 8.63 17.20
N ASN A 120 -13.58 9.86 16.67
CA ASN A 120 -14.83 10.60 16.44
C ASN A 120 -14.69 11.54 15.23
N GLY A 121 -15.81 12.09 14.75
CA GLY A 121 -15.82 13.05 13.64
C GLY A 121 -15.80 12.39 12.26
N THR A 122 -15.16 13.05 11.30
CA THR A 122 -15.16 12.65 9.89
C THR A 122 -13.80 12.12 9.47
N PHE A 123 -13.80 11.13 8.57
CA PHE A 123 -12.60 10.69 7.85
C PHE A 123 -12.81 10.86 6.34
N ARG A 124 -11.72 10.74 5.58
CA ARG A 124 -11.72 10.87 4.13
C ARG A 124 -11.05 9.65 3.51
N VAL A 125 -11.68 9.11 2.48
CA VAL A 125 -11.14 7.99 1.69
C VAL A 125 -10.87 8.49 0.28
N GLY A 126 -9.67 8.26 -0.24
CA GLY A 126 -9.37 8.45 -1.66
C GLY A 126 -9.72 7.18 -2.43
N ILE A 127 -10.36 7.29 -3.59
CA ILE A 127 -10.68 6.12 -4.43
C ILE A 127 -9.98 6.33 -5.78
N ILE A 128 -9.18 5.36 -6.18
CA ILE A 128 -8.39 5.36 -7.42
C ILE A 128 -8.59 3.99 -8.07
N GLY A 129 -8.50 3.90 -9.40
CA GLY A 129 -8.63 2.63 -10.13
C GLY A 129 -7.97 2.73 -11.50
N ASP A 130 -7.79 1.58 -12.15
CA ASP A 130 -7.40 1.49 -13.56
C ASP A 130 -6.10 2.26 -13.87
N THR A 131 -5.12 2.16 -12.98
CA THR A 131 -3.84 2.90 -13.06
C THR A 131 -2.83 2.27 -14.00
N GLN A 132 -3.18 1.17 -14.64
CA GLN A 132 -2.32 0.35 -15.50
C GLN A 132 -1.44 1.20 -16.44
N ASN A 133 -0.20 0.75 -16.66
CA ASN A 133 0.65 1.29 -17.71
C ASN A 133 0.17 0.77 -19.08
N ASN A 134 -0.47 1.62 -19.86
CA ASN A 134 -1.00 1.32 -21.19
C ASN A 134 -0.76 2.50 -22.15
N ASN A 135 -1.24 2.39 -23.40
CA ASN A 135 -1.08 3.44 -24.42
C ASN A 135 -1.66 4.81 -24.04
N GLN A 136 -2.53 4.89 -23.03
CA GLN A 136 -3.07 6.13 -22.50
C GLN A 136 -2.40 6.57 -21.20
N ASN A 137 -1.51 5.78 -20.60
CA ASN A 137 -0.88 6.04 -19.31
C ASN A 137 0.55 5.49 -19.26
N GLU A 138 1.33 5.78 -20.30
CA GLU A 138 2.72 5.33 -20.41
C GLU A 138 3.54 5.73 -19.18
N GLU A 139 4.29 4.78 -18.64
CA GLU A 139 5.13 4.95 -17.45
C GLU A 139 4.37 5.52 -16.24
N PHE A 140 3.07 5.24 -16.15
CA PHE A 140 2.19 5.70 -15.08
C PHE A 140 2.14 7.23 -14.94
N GLN A 141 2.37 8.01 -16.00
CA GLN A 141 2.41 9.47 -15.93
C GLN A 141 1.09 10.10 -15.47
N LYS A 142 -0.06 9.60 -15.95
CA LYS A 142 -1.38 10.08 -15.49
C LYS A 142 -1.66 9.63 -14.07
N THR A 143 -1.27 8.40 -13.73
CA THR A 143 -1.33 7.90 -12.34
C THR A 143 -0.59 8.85 -11.40
N ARG A 144 0.63 9.28 -11.74
CA ARG A 144 1.41 10.25 -10.95
C ARG A 144 0.64 11.56 -10.70
N ASN A 145 -0.02 12.09 -11.72
CA ASN A 145 -0.83 13.31 -11.58
C ASN A 145 -2.04 13.10 -10.65
N ILE A 146 -2.72 11.95 -10.80
CA ILE A 146 -3.89 11.61 -9.98
C ILE A 146 -3.49 11.40 -8.52
N VAL A 147 -2.44 10.61 -8.24
CA VAL A 147 -2.00 10.36 -6.86
C VAL A 147 -1.52 11.64 -6.18
N ASN A 148 -0.82 12.52 -6.90
CA ASN A 148 -0.41 13.83 -6.39
C ASN A 148 -1.63 14.71 -6.06
N LEU A 149 -2.66 14.73 -6.91
CA LEU A 149 -3.89 15.45 -6.63
C LEU A 149 -4.62 14.87 -5.41
N VAL A 150 -4.77 13.54 -5.34
CA VAL A 150 -5.41 12.86 -4.22
C VAL A 150 -4.68 13.14 -2.91
N GLN A 151 -3.35 13.17 -2.92
CA GLN A 151 -2.53 13.52 -1.75
C GLN A 151 -2.87 14.90 -1.18
N THR A 152 -3.22 15.89 -2.02
CA THR A 152 -3.61 17.24 -1.54
C THR A 152 -4.85 17.24 -0.65
N TYR A 153 -5.71 16.23 -0.78
CA TYR A 153 -6.91 16.06 0.06
C TYR A 153 -6.62 15.35 1.40
N SER A 154 -5.38 14.88 1.62
CA SER A 154 -4.94 14.18 2.83
C SER A 154 -5.91 13.06 3.26
N PRO A 155 -6.17 12.06 2.39
CA PRO A 155 -7.03 10.93 2.76
C PRO A 155 -6.42 10.16 3.94
N HIS A 156 -7.30 9.57 4.76
CA HIS A 156 -6.89 8.71 5.87
C HIS A 156 -6.39 7.36 5.39
N PHE A 157 -6.92 6.90 4.25
CA PHE A 157 -6.46 5.76 3.46
C PHE A 157 -7.04 5.88 2.04
N THR A 158 -6.50 5.11 1.11
CA THR A 158 -6.95 5.01 -0.27
C THR A 158 -7.45 3.61 -0.57
N LEU A 159 -8.53 3.51 -1.34
CA LEU A 159 -8.98 2.28 -1.97
C LEU A 159 -8.49 2.26 -3.42
N HIS A 160 -7.86 1.17 -3.84
CA HIS A 160 -7.60 0.93 -5.26
C HIS A 160 -8.60 -0.07 -5.81
N MET A 161 -9.32 0.30 -6.86
CA MET A 161 -10.41 -0.47 -7.47
C MET A 161 -9.93 -1.58 -8.42
N GLY A 162 -8.72 -2.10 -8.22
CA GLY A 162 -8.11 -3.07 -9.15
C GLY A 162 -7.64 -2.45 -10.46
N ASP A 163 -7.07 -3.32 -11.29
CA ASP A 163 -6.33 -2.98 -12.50
C ASP A 163 -5.24 -1.93 -12.18
N ILE A 164 -4.39 -2.31 -11.23
CA ILE A 164 -3.24 -1.52 -10.78
C ILE A 164 -2.16 -1.55 -11.86
N VAL A 165 -1.85 -2.73 -12.39
CA VAL A 165 -0.87 -2.98 -13.44
C VAL A 165 -1.52 -3.63 -14.65
N ASN A 166 -0.84 -3.59 -15.80
CA ASN A 166 -1.38 -4.14 -17.06
C ASN A 166 -1.25 -5.68 -17.17
N ASP A 167 -0.33 -6.27 -16.41
CA ASP A 167 -0.14 -7.72 -16.30
C ASP A 167 0.46 -8.01 -14.92
N GLY A 168 -0.29 -8.72 -14.08
CA GLY A 168 0.07 -9.05 -12.71
C GLY A 168 1.37 -9.84 -12.62
N SER A 169 1.68 -10.67 -13.62
CA SER A 169 2.92 -11.45 -13.66
C SER A 169 4.17 -10.60 -13.94
N GLN A 170 4.00 -9.39 -14.48
CA GLN A 170 5.07 -8.47 -14.80
C GLN A 170 5.49 -7.68 -13.55
N LYS A 171 6.39 -8.29 -12.75
CA LYS A 171 6.87 -7.75 -11.47
C LYS A 171 7.41 -6.32 -11.54
N GLU A 172 8.03 -5.93 -12.65
CA GLU A 172 8.53 -4.56 -12.85
C GLU A 172 7.41 -3.51 -12.90
N SER A 173 6.23 -3.86 -13.42
CA SER A 173 5.08 -2.96 -13.45
C SER A 173 4.62 -2.57 -12.04
N TRP A 174 4.70 -3.51 -11.09
CA TRP A 174 4.38 -3.25 -9.68
C TRP A 174 5.39 -2.31 -9.03
N ILE A 175 6.69 -2.49 -9.33
CA ILE A 175 7.76 -1.59 -8.88
C ILE A 175 7.51 -0.18 -9.42
N ASN A 176 7.17 -0.04 -10.69
CA ASN A 176 6.88 1.25 -11.32
C ASN A 176 5.66 1.92 -10.71
N PHE A 177 4.55 1.20 -10.50
CA PHE A 177 3.37 1.72 -9.83
C PHE A 177 3.69 2.20 -8.40
N LEU A 178 4.35 1.36 -7.59
CA LEU A 178 4.71 1.69 -6.20
C LEU A 178 5.70 2.86 -6.14
N SER A 179 6.58 2.99 -7.13
CA SER A 179 7.51 4.12 -7.26
C SER A 179 6.76 5.43 -7.48
N VAL A 180 5.83 5.49 -8.45
CA VAL A 180 5.10 6.73 -8.75
C VAL A 180 4.07 7.11 -7.69
N SER A 181 3.62 6.15 -6.88
CA SER A 181 2.59 6.34 -5.85
C SER A 181 3.14 6.46 -4.43
N GLN A 182 4.46 6.31 -4.23
CA GLN A 182 5.10 6.32 -2.91
C GLN A 182 4.74 7.55 -2.07
N GLU A 183 4.75 8.75 -2.64
CA GLU A 183 4.46 9.98 -1.88
C GLU A 183 3.08 9.96 -1.21
N LEU A 184 2.08 9.43 -1.92
CA LEU A 184 0.75 9.20 -1.37
C LEU A 184 0.76 8.01 -0.39
N ASN A 185 1.29 6.87 -0.83
CA ASN A 185 1.16 5.60 -0.09
C ASN A 185 1.99 5.54 1.20
N ALA A 186 3.05 6.35 1.31
CA ALA A 186 3.83 6.53 2.53
C ALA A 186 3.14 7.45 3.57
N THR A 187 2.02 8.08 3.22
CA THR A 187 1.28 8.97 4.12
C THR A 187 -0.19 8.58 4.31
N SER A 188 -0.72 7.79 3.38
CA SER A 188 -2.08 7.25 3.36
C SER A 188 -2.01 5.75 3.01
N PRO A 189 -2.45 4.84 3.89
CA PRO A 189 -2.53 3.41 3.59
C PRO A 189 -3.24 3.11 2.27
N LEU A 190 -2.63 2.24 1.47
CA LEU A 190 -3.15 1.72 0.22
C LEU A 190 -3.88 0.40 0.47
N MET A 191 -5.18 0.36 0.15
CA MET A 191 -6.05 -0.80 0.29
C MET A 191 -6.58 -1.24 -1.08
N PRO A 192 -5.84 -2.08 -1.83
CA PRO A 192 -6.23 -2.50 -3.17
C PRO A 192 -7.16 -3.70 -3.17
N VAL A 193 -8.09 -3.77 -4.12
CA VAL A 193 -8.56 -5.06 -4.66
C VAL A 193 -7.81 -5.35 -5.95
N LEU A 194 -7.82 -6.61 -6.39
CA LEU A 194 -7.28 -7.01 -7.68
C LEU A 194 -8.34 -6.86 -8.78
N GLY A 195 -7.90 -6.39 -9.95
CA GLY A 195 -8.65 -6.46 -11.19
C GLY A 195 -8.27 -7.66 -12.04
N ASN A 196 -8.83 -7.76 -13.24
CA ASN A 196 -8.49 -8.85 -14.14
C ASN A 196 -7.05 -8.75 -14.64
N HIS A 197 -6.45 -7.56 -14.72
CA HIS A 197 -5.07 -7.42 -15.16
C HIS A 197 -4.04 -7.69 -14.05
N ASP A 198 -4.43 -7.64 -12.78
CA ASP A 198 -3.51 -7.76 -11.64
C ASP A 198 -3.15 -9.21 -11.26
N ILE A 199 -3.76 -10.18 -11.93
CA ILE A 199 -3.59 -11.60 -11.65
C ILE A 199 -2.88 -12.32 -12.79
N GLN A 200 -2.45 -13.56 -12.56
CA GLN A 200 -1.89 -14.39 -13.61
C GLN A 200 -3.02 -14.92 -14.51
N ASN A 201 -3.13 -14.37 -15.72
CA ASN A 201 -4.12 -14.80 -16.73
C ASN A 201 -3.57 -15.89 -17.67
N SER A 202 -2.71 -16.77 -17.19
CA SER A 202 -2.34 -17.97 -17.94
C SER A 202 -3.56 -18.89 -18.05
N LYS A 203 -3.79 -19.50 -19.22
CA LYS A 203 -4.83 -20.54 -19.36
C LYS A 203 -4.48 -21.74 -18.45
N GLY A 204 -5.50 -22.49 -18.02
CA GLY A 204 -5.33 -23.70 -17.21
C GLY A 204 -5.45 -23.43 -15.72
N ASP A 205 -4.72 -24.18 -14.90
CA ASP A 205 -4.88 -24.19 -13.44
C ASP A 205 -4.56 -22.85 -12.77
N ASP A 206 -3.79 -21.98 -13.42
CA ASP A 206 -3.37 -20.68 -12.86
C ASP A 206 -4.33 -19.53 -13.18
N PHE A 207 -5.40 -19.79 -13.95
CA PHE A 207 -6.35 -18.75 -14.33
C PHE A 207 -7.04 -18.13 -13.10
N GLN A 208 -7.07 -16.79 -13.05
CA GLN A 208 -7.67 -16.02 -11.95
C GLN A 208 -7.02 -16.29 -10.58
N LYS A 209 -5.70 -16.54 -10.55
CA LYS A 209 -4.89 -16.63 -9.33
C LYS A 209 -3.89 -15.48 -9.23
N PRO A 210 -3.57 -15.01 -8.01
CA PRO A 210 -2.46 -14.06 -7.83
C PRO A 210 -1.16 -14.68 -8.35
N PHE A 211 -0.28 -13.84 -8.87
CA PHE A 211 1.03 -14.26 -9.34
C PHE A 211 1.95 -14.64 -8.16
N GLN A 212 3.02 -15.37 -8.48
CA GLN A 212 4.02 -15.76 -7.50
C GLN A 212 4.64 -14.53 -6.80
N ASP A 213 4.66 -14.56 -5.47
CA ASP A 213 5.16 -13.49 -4.58
C ASP A 213 4.24 -12.27 -4.43
N TYR A 214 2.98 -12.31 -4.88
CA TYR A 214 2.00 -11.23 -4.62
C TYR A 214 1.93 -10.85 -3.13
N HIS A 215 1.87 -11.85 -2.25
CA HIS A 215 1.84 -11.68 -0.79
C HIS A 215 3.13 -11.12 -0.18
N SER A 216 4.19 -10.94 -0.98
CA SER A 216 5.39 -10.22 -0.54
C SER A 216 5.21 -8.70 -0.65
N LEU A 217 4.35 -8.23 -1.55
CA LEU A 217 4.15 -6.80 -1.83
C LEU A 217 3.29 -6.15 -0.77
N PHE A 218 2.14 -6.74 -0.49
CA PHE A 218 1.15 -6.16 0.40
C PHE A 218 1.15 -6.86 1.75
N ASN A 219 0.59 -6.19 2.74
CA ASN A 219 0.34 -6.78 4.05
C ASN A 219 -1.11 -6.40 4.38
N LEU A 220 -2.06 -7.14 3.85
CA LEU A 220 -3.49 -6.81 3.95
C LEU A 220 -4.17 -7.78 4.93
N PRO A 221 -5.37 -7.47 5.41
CA PRO A 221 -6.12 -8.43 6.19
C PRO A 221 -6.55 -9.64 5.36
N GLY A 222 -7.13 -10.64 6.01
CA GLY A 222 -7.73 -11.79 5.32
C GLY A 222 -6.68 -12.61 4.58
N ASP A 223 -6.98 -12.98 3.34
CA ASP A 223 -6.04 -13.64 2.42
C ASP A 223 -5.38 -12.65 1.46
N GLU A 224 -5.49 -11.33 1.71
CA GLU A 224 -4.97 -10.23 0.89
C GLU A 224 -5.56 -10.09 -0.52
N ILE A 225 -6.53 -10.93 -0.87
CA ILE A 225 -7.28 -10.92 -2.13
C ILE A 225 -8.73 -10.53 -1.85
N ASN A 226 -9.33 -11.23 -0.89
CA ASN A 226 -10.63 -11.01 -0.30
C ASN A 226 -10.45 -10.70 1.19
N TYR A 227 -10.76 -9.47 1.57
CA TYR A 227 -10.51 -9.04 2.94
C TYR A 227 -11.51 -7.99 3.40
N SER A 228 -11.60 -7.86 4.72
CA SER A 228 -12.41 -6.82 5.34
C SER A 228 -11.66 -6.16 6.48
N PHE A 229 -11.93 -4.87 6.69
CA PHE A 229 -11.45 -4.11 7.84
C PHE A 229 -12.53 -3.12 8.27
N THR A 230 -12.51 -2.76 9.54
CA THR A 230 -13.38 -1.70 10.06
C THR A 230 -12.54 -0.46 10.29
N TYR A 231 -13.04 0.68 9.81
CA TYR A 231 -12.46 1.99 10.10
C TYR A 231 -13.59 2.89 10.60
N MET A 232 -13.49 3.38 11.83
CA MET A 232 -14.59 4.05 12.53
C MET A 232 -15.82 3.14 12.60
N ASN A 233 -16.98 3.65 12.20
CA ASN A 233 -18.23 2.92 12.14
C ASN A 233 -18.53 2.36 10.72
N ALA A 234 -17.50 2.21 9.88
CA ALA A 234 -17.66 1.71 8.52
C ALA A 234 -16.88 0.40 8.33
N ARG A 235 -17.61 -0.66 7.96
CA ARG A 235 -17.02 -1.91 7.49
C ARG A 235 -16.70 -1.77 6.00
N PHE A 236 -15.44 -1.94 5.68
CA PHE A 236 -14.91 -2.01 4.33
C PHE A 236 -14.72 -3.49 3.97
N ILE A 237 -15.31 -3.93 2.86
CA ILE A 237 -15.15 -5.29 2.30
C ILE A 237 -14.62 -5.19 0.86
N GLY A 238 -13.38 -5.63 0.67
CA GLY A 238 -12.73 -5.73 -0.64
C GLY A 238 -12.82 -7.16 -1.14
N ILE A 239 -13.29 -7.34 -2.37
CA ILE A 239 -13.44 -8.65 -2.98
C ILE A 239 -12.85 -8.68 -4.38
N PHE A 240 -12.14 -9.76 -4.70
CA PHE A 240 -11.68 -10.02 -6.04
C PHE A 240 -12.84 -10.52 -6.90
N SER A 241 -13.25 -9.70 -7.86
CA SER A 241 -14.35 -10.01 -8.78
C SER A 241 -13.96 -10.98 -9.89
N GLY A 242 -12.70 -11.41 -10.00
CA GLY A 242 -12.27 -12.26 -11.12
C GLY A 242 -12.21 -11.54 -12.46
N CYS A 243 -12.01 -12.31 -13.52
CA CYS A 243 -12.03 -11.88 -14.92
C CYS A 243 -13.43 -12.10 -15.51
N ALA A 244 -14.44 -11.42 -14.97
CA ALA A 244 -15.85 -11.76 -15.14
C ALA A 244 -16.27 -12.06 -16.59
N GLN A 245 -15.95 -11.18 -17.54
CA GLN A 245 -16.31 -11.34 -18.96
C GLN A 245 -15.66 -12.58 -19.60
N ALA A 246 -14.37 -12.79 -19.36
CA ALA A 246 -13.65 -13.95 -19.91
C ALA A 246 -14.11 -15.26 -19.24
N ALA A 247 -14.39 -15.18 -17.95
CA ALA A 247 -14.81 -16.30 -17.12
C ALA A 247 -16.26 -16.72 -17.37
N GLU A 248 -17.12 -15.83 -17.85
CA GLU A 248 -18.50 -16.15 -18.24
C GLU A 248 -18.54 -17.16 -19.38
N ALA A 249 -17.69 -16.98 -20.40
CA ALA A 249 -17.58 -17.89 -21.53
C ALA A 249 -17.08 -19.30 -21.17
N THR A 250 -16.47 -19.48 -19.99
CA THR A 250 -15.89 -20.75 -19.52
C THR A 250 -16.53 -21.30 -18.25
N ASP A 251 -17.63 -20.69 -17.76
CA ASP A 251 -18.30 -21.04 -16.50
C ASP A 251 -17.40 -20.96 -15.25
N GLN A 252 -16.46 -20.00 -15.22
CA GLN A 252 -15.47 -19.81 -14.15
C GLN A 252 -15.64 -18.48 -13.39
N VAL A 253 -16.83 -17.87 -13.45
CA VAL A 253 -17.10 -16.59 -12.79
C VAL A 253 -16.97 -16.74 -11.28
N LYS A 254 -16.13 -15.90 -10.68
CA LYS A 254 -15.73 -16.01 -9.27
C LYS A 254 -16.82 -15.68 -8.28
N TYR A 255 -17.80 -14.86 -8.61
CA TYR A 255 -18.83 -14.38 -7.67
C TYR A 255 -20.25 -14.88 -7.97
N LYS A 256 -20.41 -15.98 -8.72
CA LYS A 256 -21.72 -16.62 -8.92
C LYS A 256 -22.31 -17.14 -7.60
N PRO A 257 -23.65 -17.17 -7.43
CA PRO A 257 -24.28 -17.75 -6.25
C PRO A 257 -23.73 -19.16 -5.94
N GLY A 258 -23.25 -19.36 -4.70
CA GLY A 258 -22.66 -20.61 -4.26
C GLY A 258 -21.16 -20.77 -4.53
N SER A 259 -20.51 -19.84 -5.22
CA SER A 259 -19.05 -19.83 -5.36
C SER A 259 -18.36 -19.55 -4.00
N PRO A 260 -17.08 -19.94 -3.83
CA PRO A 260 -16.34 -19.64 -2.61
C PRO A 260 -16.33 -18.15 -2.25
N GLU A 261 -16.10 -17.26 -3.22
CA GLU A 261 -16.07 -15.82 -3.01
C GLU A 261 -17.46 -15.25 -2.68
N TYR A 262 -18.55 -15.78 -3.28
CA TYR A 262 -19.92 -15.41 -2.91
C TYR A 262 -20.24 -15.79 -1.47
N VAL A 263 -19.94 -17.04 -1.09
CA VAL A 263 -20.20 -17.56 0.27
C VAL A 263 -19.37 -16.79 1.31
N TRP A 264 -18.14 -16.44 0.97
CA TRP A 264 -17.31 -15.60 1.82
C TRP A 264 -17.91 -14.20 1.99
N LEU A 265 -18.34 -13.57 0.90
CA LEU A 265 -18.93 -12.23 0.92
C LEU A 265 -20.22 -12.20 1.74
N ASP A 266 -21.12 -13.16 1.53
CA ASP A 266 -22.38 -13.29 2.29
C ASP A 266 -22.12 -13.39 3.80
N LYS A 267 -21.07 -14.15 4.18
CA LYS A 267 -20.65 -14.28 5.57
C LYS A 267 -20.07 -12.96 6.13
N GLU A 268 -19.25 -12.25 5.36
CA GLU A 268 -18.69 -10.96 5.81
C GLU A 268 -19.76 -9.87 5.92
N LEU A 269 -20.72 -9.82 4.99
CA LEU A 269 -21.88 -8.95 5.05
C LEU A 269 -22.74 -9.27 6.27
N SER A 270 -23.07 -10.54 6.48
CA SER A 270 -23.83 -11.00 7.65
C SER A 270 -23.14 -10.61 8.96
N LYS A 271 -21.82 -10.76 9.06
CA LYS A 271 -21.06 -10.33 10.25
C LYS A 271 -21.18 -8.82 10.46
N ALA A 272 -21.04 -8.03 9.40
CA ALA A 272 -21.10 -6.58 9.47
C ALA A 272 -22.48 -6.07 9.89
N GLU A 273 -23.56 -6.66 9.35
CA GLU A 273 -24.94 -6.31 9.69
C GLU A 273 -25.28 -6.62 11.15
N ASN A 274 -24.70 -7.70 11.70
CA ASN A 274 -24.91 -8.11 13.09
C ASN A 274 -24.00 -7.36 14.09
N GLU A 275 -23.06 -6.54 13.61
CA GLU A 275 -22.15 -5.79 14.47
C GLU A 275 -22.71 -4.40 14.78
N ARG A 276 -23.25 -4.22 16.00
CA ARG A 276 -24.02 -3.03 16.42
C ARG A 276 -23.35 -1.68 16.12
N ASP A 277 -22.02 -1.61 16.20
CA ASP A 277 -21.26 -0.38 16.07
C ASP A 277 -20.88 -0.06 14.61
N VAL A 278 -21.07 -1.01 13.69
CA VAL A 278 -20.99 -0.77 12.24
C VAL A 278 -22.28 -0.10 11.77
N LYS A 279 -22.14 1.06 11.12
CA LYS A 279 -23.24 1.87 10.56
C LYS A 279 -23.21 1.95 9.05
N TRP A 280 -22.05 1.75 8.45
CA TRP A 280 -21.85 1.75 7.01
C TRP A 280 -21.19 0.45 6.60
N ILE A 281 -21.70 -0.16 5.54
CA ILE A 281 -21.07 -1.29 4.88
C ILE A 281 -20.71 -0.81 3.48
N ILE A 282 -19.43 -0.82 3.16
CA ILE A 282 -18.88 -0.37 1.90
C ILE A 282 -18.18 -1.56 1.25
N VAL A 283 -18.75 -2.04 0.16
CA VAL A 283 -18.14 -3.09 -0.67
C VAL A 283 -17.46 -2.41 -1.85
N TRP A 284 -16.22 -2.80 -2.15
CA TRP A 284 -15.57 -2.39 -3.38
C TRP A 284 -14.92 -3.60 -4.08
N MET A 285 -14.97 -3.56 -5.40
CA MET A 285 -14.49 -4.61 -6.30
C MET A 285 -14.18 -3.99 -7.66
N HIS A 286 -13.45 -4.69 -8.51
CA HIS A 286 -13.03 -4.16 -9.81
C HIS A 286 -14.17 -4.15 -10.84
N TYR A 287 -14.79 -5.30 -11.11
CA TYR A 287 -15.92 -5.35 -12.04
C TYR A 287 -17.18 -4.76 -11.40
N PRO A 288 -17.82 -3.77 -12.05
CA PRO A 288 -19.04 -3.19 -11.50
C PRO A 288 -20.19 -4.19 -11.54
N VAL A 289 -20.93 -4.29 -10.43
CA VAL A 289 -22.19 -5.07 -10.35
C VAL A 289 -23.27 -4.44 -11.24
N SER A 290 -23.19 -3.14 -11.49
CA SER A 290 -24.11 -2.41 -12.37
C SER A 290 -23.38 -1.26 -13.05
N SER A 291 -23.29 -1.28 -14.37
CA SER A 291 -22.69 -0.21 -15.18
C SER A 291 -23.47 0.00 -16.47
N PHE A 292 -23.69 1.26 -16.85
CA PHE A 292 -24.31 1.65 -18.12
C PHE A 292 -23.27 2.15 -19.15
N GLY A 293 -22.00 2.30 -18.75
CA GLY A 293 -20.93 2.80 -19.62
C GLY A 293 -20.24 1.71 -20.44
N TRP A 294 -20.08 0.53 -19.84
CA TRP A 294 -19.68 -0.73 -20.45
C TRP A 294 -19.61 -1.79 -19.34
N SER A 295 -20.59 -2.70 -19.27
CA SER A 295 -20.47 -4.11 -18.86
C SER A 295 -21.87 -4.71 -18.81
N ASN A 296 -22.29 -5.33 -19.92
CA ASN A 296 -23.41 -6.26 -19.90
C ASN A 296 -22.89 -7.58 -19.31
N ILE A 297 -22.81 -7.66 -17.99
CA ILE A 297 -22.79 -8.97 -17.32
C ILE A 297 -24.27 -9.27 -17.09
N ALA A 298 -24.80 -10.15 -17.93
CA ALA A 298 -26.18 -10.62 -17.84
C ALA A 298 -26.30 -11.80 -16.88
#